data_AF-A0A1X0ABF0-F1
#
_entry.id   AF-A0A1X0ABF0-F1
#
_cell.length_a   1.000
_cell.length_b   1.000
_cell.length_c   1.000
_cell.angle_alpha   90.00
_cell.angle_beta   90.00
_cell.angle_gamma   90.00
#
_symmetry.space_group_name_H-M   'P 1'
#
loop_
_entity.id
_entity.type
_entity.pdbx_description
1 polymer ?
#
loop_
_entity_poly.entity_id
_entity_poly.type
_entity_poly.pdbx_seq_one_letter_code
_entity_poly.pdbx_strand_id
1 'polypeptide(L)'
;MQRIDNTPRRLPLTETERNRTMARFTPADPVRAAEAVAALPAAAREVAAAAANSVVALAEVPADPQAALDAYATMRRGADAIRAAEDLLILRLHEAGASVAGLANALSINRLTIERRIAAAKAARNA
;
A
#
# COMPACT_ATOMS: atom_id res chain seq x y z
N MET A 1 -4.48 48.96 1.58
CA MET A 1 -3.54 47.94 1.06
C MET A 1 -3.84 46.62 1.77
N GLN A 2 -4.85 45.87 1.32
CA GLN A 2 -5.25 44.59 1.89
C GLN A 2 -4.59 43.46 1.10
N ARG A 3 -3.82 42.61 1.78
CA ARG A 3 -3.26 41.37 1.20
C ARG A 3 -4.39 40.35 1.12
N ILE A 4 -4.69 39.89 -0.08
CA ILE A 4 -5.63 38.79 -0.32
C ILE A 4 -4.84 37.50 -0.10
N ASP A 5 -5.14 36.79 0.98
CA ASP A 5 -4.61 35.46 1.24
C ASP A 5 -5.17 34.47 0.21
N ASN A 6 -4.42 34.24 -0.87
CA ASN A 6 -4.72 33.25 -1.90
C ASN A 6 -4.18 31.87 -1.47
N THR A 7 -4.69 31.33 -0.36
CA THR A 7 -4.44 29.94 0.01
C THR A 7 -5.57 29.08 -0.58
N PRO A 8 -5.29 28.11 -1.47
CA PRO A 8 -6.34 27.22 -1.95
C PRO A 8 -6.86 26.40 -0.76
N ARG A 9 -8.07 26.71 -0.29
CA ARG A 9 -8.84 25.83 0.59
C ARG A 9 -9.01 24.50 -0.15
N ARG A 10 -8.30 23.45 0.27
CA ARG A 10 -8.65 22.08 -0.11
C ARG A 10 -10.07 21.84 0.38
N LEU A 11 -11.03 21.84 -0.54
CA LEU A 11 -12.41 21.46 -0.25
C LEU A 11 -12.42 20.01 0.26
N PRO A 12 -13.19 19.70 1.31
CA PRO A 12 -13.35 18.31 1.74
C PRO A 12 -13.98 17.51 0.59
N LEU A 13 -13.44 16.32 0.32
CA LEU A 13 -13.94 15.42 -0.73
C LEU A 13 -15.45 15.21 -0.56
N THR A 14 -16.19 15.38 -1.65
CA THR A 14 -17.64 15.17 -1.66
C THR A 14 -17.97 13.73 -1.27
N GLU A 15 -19.16 13.49 -0.72
CA GLU A 15 -19.60 12.14 -0.34
C GLU A 15 -19.61 11.17 -1.55
N THR A 16 -19.86 11.71 -2.74
CA THR A 16 -19.77 10.97 -4.02
C THR A 16 -18.33 10.60 -4.38
N GLU A 17 -17.35 11.48 -4.15
CA GLU A 17 -15.93 11.17 -4.33
C GLU A 17 -15.46 10.15 -3.30
N ARG A 18 -15.86 10.30 -2.03
CA ARG A 18 -15.64 9.29 -0.98
C ARG A 18 -16.21 7.93 -1.38
N ASN A 19 -17.44 7.90 -1.90
CA ASN A 19 -18.11 6.68 -2.33
C ASN A 19 -17.52 6.03 -3.60
N ARG A 20 -16.82 6.79 -4.46
CA ARG A 20 -16.11 6.22 -5.62
C ARG A 20 -14.77 5.59 -5.24
N THR A 21 -14.15 6.04 -4.15
CA THR A 21 -12.84 5.55 -3.69
C THR A 21 -12.95 4.41 -2.67
N MET A 22 -14.08 4.25 -1.99
CA MET A 22 -14.25 3.17 -1.01
C MET A 22 -14.47 1.81 -1.69
N ALA A 23 -13.53 0.89 -1.47
CA ALA A 23 -13.78 -0.52 -1.67
C ALA A 23 -14.87 -0.98 -0.69
N ARG A 24 -15.99 -1.49 -1.21
CA ARG A 24 -16.97 -2.21 -0.38
C ARG A 24 -16.40 -3.58 -0.03
N PHE A 25 -16.53 -3.97 1.23
CA PHE A 25 -16.12 -5.27 1.74
C PHE A 25 -17.34 -6.18 1.83
N THR A 26 -17.43 -7.15 0.91
CA THR A 26 -18.51 -8.14 0.87
C THR A 26 -17.86 -9.53 0.88
N PRO A 27 -17.58 -10.11 2.06
CA PRO A 27 -16.90 -11.38 2.16
C PRO A 27 -17.80 -12.52 1.65
N ALA A 28 -17.22 -13.41 0.84
CA ALA A 28 -17.89 -14.63 0.37
C ALA A 28 -17.83 -15.77 1.39
N ASP A 29 -16.80 -15.77 2.25
CA ASP A 29 -16.59 -16.75 3.32
C ASP A 29 -16.37 -15.99 4.63
N PRO A 30 -17.30 -16.06 5.59
CA PRO A 30 -17.22 -15.28 6.83
C PRO A 30 -16.08 -15.73 7.74
N VAL A 31 -15.66 -17.01 7.70
CA VAL A 31 -14.58 -17.52 8.55
C VAL A 31 -13.24 -17.00 8.04
N ARG A 32 -12.97 -17.17 6.74
CA ARG A 32 -11.75 -16.62 6.11
C ARG A 32 -11.68 -15.11 6.20
N ALA A 33 -12.82 -14.42 6.11
CA ALA A 33 -12.85 -12.97 6.27
C ALA A 33 -12.48 -12.55 7.69
N ALA A 34 -12.98 -13.24 8.73
CA ALA A 34 -12.62 -12.94 10.11
C ALA A 34 -11.11 -13.15 10.37
N GLU A 35 -10.53 -14.23 9.86
CA GLU A 35 -9.09 -14.49 9.93
C GLU A 35 -8.29 -13.40 9.21
N ALA A 36 -8.72 -13.02 8.01
CA ALA A 36 -8.06 -11.98 7.23
C ALA A 36 -8.11 -10.62 7.94
N VAL A 37 -9.26 -10.25 8.52
CA VAL A 37 -9.42 -9.02 9.31
C VAL A 37 -8.50 -9.03 10.53
N ALA A 38 -8.41 -10.16 11.25
CA ALA A 38 -7.50 -10.28 12.39
C ALA A 38 -6.02 -10.14 11.99
N ALA A 39 -5.65 -10.53 10.76
CA ALA A 39 -4.29 -10.43 10.24
C ALA A 39 -3.93 -9.04 9.67
N LEU A 40 -4.90 -8.16 9.41
CA LEU A 40 -4.66 -6.83 8.81
C LEU A 40 -3.65 -5.98 9.58
N PRO A 41 -3.69 -5.87 10.92
CA PRO A 41 -2.72 -5.07 11.66
C PRO A 41 -1.28 -5.56 11.49
N ALA A 42 -1.08 -6.88 11.42
CA ALA A 42 0.24 -7.46 11.21
C ALA A 42 0.75 -7.15 9.79
N ALA A 43 -0.09 -7.40 8.76
CA ALA A 43 0.25 -7.12 7.37
C ALA A 43 0.57 -5.62 7.14
N ALA A 44 -0.20 -4.71 7.77
CA ALA A 44 0.08 -3.28 7.70
C ALA A 44 1.41 -2.89 8.37
N ARG A 45 1.76 -3.52 9.51
CA ARG A 45 3.05 -3.31 10.17
C ARG A 45 4.21 -3.84 9.35
N GLU A 46 4.03 -4.94 8.63
CA GLU A 46 5.07 -5.48 7.73
C GLU A 46 5.38 -4.50 6.58
N VAL A 47 4.36 -3.90 5.96
CA VAL A 47 4.56 -2.84 4.94
C VAL A 47 5.33 -1.66 5.56
N ALA A 48 4.91 -1.19 6.74
CA ALA A 48 5.57 -0.09 7.41
C ALA A 48 7.05 -0.39 7.74
N ALA A 49 7.33 -1.60 8.24
CA ALA A 49 8.68 -2.05 8.56
C ALA A 49 9.55 -2.17 7.31
N ALA A 50 9.04 -2.76 6.23
CA ALA A 50 9.75 -2.88 4.96
C ALA A 50 10.08 -1.50 4.37
N ALA A 51 9.12 -0.58 4.39
CA ALA A 51 9.32 0.80 3.93
C ALA A 51 10.37 1.52 4.78
N ALA A 52 10.24 1.48 6.11
CA ALA A 52 11.20 2.09 7.03
C ALA A 52 12.62 1.57 6.80
N ASN A 53 12.81 0.25 6.79
CA ASN A 53 14.11 -0.39 6.61
C ASN A 53 14.77 -0.02 5.26
N SER A 54 13.97 0.17 4.20
CA SER A 54 14.50 0.52 2.88
C SER A 54 15.11 1.91 2.82
N VAL A 55 14.66 2.84 3.66
CA VAL A 55 15.09 4.26 3.62
C VAL A 55 16.09 4.62 4.71
N VAL A 56 16.36 3.74 5.68
CA VAL A 56 17.31 4.00 6.78
C VAL A 56 18.65 4.51 6.25
N ALA A 57 19.24 3.81 5.27
CA ALA A 57 20.54 4.20 4.72
C ALA A 57 20.50 5.57 4.00
N LEU A 58 19.34 5.99 3.50
CA LEU A 58 19.17 7.30 2.85
C LEU A 58 19.01 8.45 3.84
N ALA A 59 18.57 8.18 5.08
CA ALA A 59 18.32 9.20 6.08
C ALA A 59 19.61 9.81 6.66
N GLU A 60 20.71 9.05 6.65
CA GLU A 60 21.98 9.41 7.30
C GLU A 60 23.15 9.52 6.32
N VAL A 61 22.87 9.84 5.05
CA VAL A 61 23.89 9.91 4.00
C VAL A 61 24.84 11.10 4.24
N PRO A 62 26.16 10.88 4.34
CA PRO A 62 27.14 11.97 4.43
C PRO A 62 27.23 12.75 3.11
N ALA A 63 27.90 13.91 3.12
CA ALA A 63 28.15 14.70 1.90
C ALA A 63 29.21 14.05 0.98
N ASP A 64 28.97 12.79 0.60
CA ASP A 64 29.79 11.97 -0.28
C ASP A 64 28.92 11.38 -1.42
N PRO A 65 29.23 11.67 -2.69
CA PRO A 65 28.48 11.15 -3.83
C PRO A 65 28.41 9.62 -3.90
N GLN A 66 29.46 8.91 -3.49
CA GLN A 66 29.48 7.45 -3.54
C GLN A 66 28.57 6.86 -2.46
N ALA A 67 28.66 7.35 -1.23
CA ALA A 67 27.75 6.97 -0.15
C ALA A 67 26.26 7.19 -0.52
N ALA A 68 25.95 8.29 -1.23
CA ALA A 68 24.60 8.56 -1.71
C ALA A 68 24.12 7.52 -2.73
N LEU A 69 24.98 7.14 -3.69
CA LEU A 69 24.66 6.10 -4.68
C LEU A 69 24.45 4.73 -4.01
N ASP A 70 25.29 4.38 -3.05
CA ASP A 70 25.22 3.07 -2.37
C ASP A 70 23.98 2.96 -1.47
N ALA A 71 23.61 4.04 -0.78
CA ALA A 71 22.37 4.13 -0.02
C ALA A 71 21.14 4.00 -0.94
N TYR A 72 21.15 4.70 -2.09
CA TYR A 72 20.07 4.61 -3.06
C TYR A 72 19.96 3.21 -3.69
N ALA A 73 21.09 2.58 -4.05
CA ALA A 73 21.11 1.22 -4.57
C ALA A 73 20.56 0.21 -3.55
N THR A 74 20.84 0.42 -2.26
CA THR A 74 20.31 -0.40 -1.17
C THR A 74 18.80 -0.23 -1.01
N MET A 75 18.29 1.02 -1.01
CA MET A 75 16.84 1.27 -1.03
C MET A 75 16.18 0.60 -2.23
N ARG A 76 16.77 0.71 -3.42
CA ARG A 76 16.25 0.10 -4.64
C ARG A 76 16.19 -1.41 -4.58
N ARG A 77 17.18 -2.08 -3.96
CA ARG A 77 17.15 -3.53 -3.71
C ARG A 77 16.07 -3.92 -2.69
N GLY A 78 15.78 -3.05 -1.72
CA GLY A 78 14.69 -3.24 -0.76
C GLY A 78 13.27 -3.08 -1.36
N ALA A 79 13.15 -2.55 -2.58
CA ALA A 79 11.85 -2.32 -3.21
C ALA A 79 11.03 -3.60 -3.39
N ASP A 80 11.68 -4.75 -3.60
CA ASP A 80 10.98 -6.03 -3.74
C ASP A 80 10.40 -6.53 -2.42
N ALA A 81 11.07 -6.27 -1.29
CA ALA A 81 10.53 -6.58 0.04
C ALA A 81 9.28 -5.75 0.35
N ILE A 82 9.28 -4.46 -0.04
CA ILE A 82 8.09 -3.60 0.09
C ILE A 82 6.94 -4.16 -0.75
N ARG A 83 7.20 -4.50 -2.01
CA ARG A 83 6.19 -5.07 -2.91
C ARG A 83 5.60 -6.36 -2.36
N ALA A 84 6.43 -7.26 -1.83
CA ALA A 84 5.97 -8.51 -1.23
C ALA A 84 5.04 -8.26 -0.02
N ALA A 85 5.41 -7.32 0.86
CA ALA A 85 4.58 -6.94 2.01
C ALA A 85 3.25 -6.30 1.57
N GLU A 86 3.27 -5.43 0.56
CA GLU A 86 2.06 -4.84 -0.01
C GLU A 86 1.15 -5.90 -0.68
N ASP A 87 1.72 -6.86 -1.40
CA ASP A 87 0.99 -7.95 -2.04
C ASP A 87 0.24 -8.79 -1.00
N LEU A 88 0.89 -9.06 0.14
CA LEU A 88 0.26 -9.73 1.27
C LEU A 88 -0.89 -8.89 1.85
N LEU A 89 -0.68 -7.58 2.06
CA LEU A 89 -1.75 -6.69 2.56
C LEU A 89 -2.94 -6.64 1.59
N ILE A 90 -2.69 -6.56 0.28
CA ILE A 90 -3.73 -6.60 -0.75
C ILE A 90 -4.50 -7.92 -0.70
N LEU A 91 -3.81 -9.06 -0.54
CA LEU A 91 -4.45 -10.35 -0.35
C LEU A 91 -5.36 -10.36 0.88
N ARG A 92 -4.90 -9.85 2.03
CA ARG A 92 -5.72 -9.78 3.26
C ARG A 92 -6.95 -8.90 3.09
N LEU A 93 -6.81 -7.74 2.44
CA LEU A 93 -7.96 -6.88 2.14
C LEU A 93 -8.97 -7.57 1.22
N HIS A 94 -8.49 -8.32 0.23
CA HIS A 94 -9.34 -9.10 -0.66
C HIS A 94 -10.06 -10.24 0.09
N GLU A 95 -9.34 -10.99 0.93
CA GLU A 95 -9.92 -12.07 1.76
C GLU A 95 -10.93 -11.53 2.79
N ALA A 96 -10.73 -10.31 3.29
CA ALA A 96 -11.69 -9.58 4.12
C ALA A 96 -12.93 -9.10 3.35
N GLY A 97 -12.98 -9.31 2.02
CA GLY A 97 -14.15 -9.05 1.18
C GLY A 97 -14.01 -7.89 0.21
N ALA A 98 -12.86 -7.21 0.11
CA ALA A 98 -12.68 -6.18 -0.90
C ALA A 98 -12.72 -6.79 -2.31
N SER A 99 -13.54 -6.22 -3.19
CA SER A 99 -13.53 -6.63 -4.60
C SER A 99 -12.24 -6.15 -5.29
N VAL A 100 -11.79 -6.90 -6.30
CA VAL A 100 -10.63 -6.53 -7.14
C VAL A 100 -10.84 -5.13 -7.76
N ALA A 101 -12.05 -4.84 -8.24
CA ALA A 101 -12.39 -3.52 -8.79
C ALA A 101 -12.31 -2.41 -7.73
N GLY A 102 -12.79 -2.68 -6.50
CA GLY A 102 -12.69 -1.74 -5.40
C GLY A 102 -11.24 -1.44 -5.02
N LEU A 103 -10.39 -2.47 -4.94
CA LEU A 103 -8.95 -2.32 -4.66
C LEU A 103 -8.23 -1.57 -5.79
N ALA A 104 -8.54 -1.90 -7.05
CA ALA A 104 -7.97 -1.22 -8.22
C ALA A 104 -8.27 0.28 -8.20
N ASN A 105 -9.52 0.65 -7.92
CA ASN A 105 -9.93 2.05 -7.81
C ASN A 105 -9.29 2.75 -6.60
N ALA A 106 -9.30 2.12 -5.43
CA ALA A 106 -8.75 2.71 -4.20
C ALA A 106 -7.24 2.95 -4.29
N LEU A 107 -6.51 2.06 -4.96
CA LEU A 107 -5.06 2.16 -5.13
C LEU A 107 -4.64 2.89 -6.42
N SER A 108 -5.59 3.26 -7.29
CA SER A 108 -5.32 3.80 -8.63
C SER A 108 -4.41 2.89 -9.47
N ILE A 109 -4.62 1.58 -9.39
CA ILE A 109 -3.85 0.54 -10.09
C ILE A 109 -4.76 -0.23 -11.04
N ASN A 110 -4.22 -0.70 -12.17
CA ASN A 110 -4.98 -1.52 -13.10
C ASN A 110 -5.49 -2.82 -12.45
N ARG A 111 -6.74 -3.19 -12.75
CA ARG A 111 -7.40 -4.39 -12.21
C ARG A 111 -6.58 -5.68 -12.42
N LEU A 112 -6.03 -5.90 -13.61
CA LEU A 112 -5.20 -7.08 -13.91
C LEU A 112 -3.94 -7.12 -13.04
N THR A 113 -3.40 -5.96 -12.67
CA THR A 113 -2.26 -5.88 -11.75
C THR A 113 -2.67 -6.33 -10.35
N ILE A 114 -3.83 -5.91 -9.84
CA ILE A 114 -4.36 -6.40 -8.56
C ILE A 114 -4.55 -7.93 -8.60
N GLU A 115 -5.14 -8.47 -9.67
CA GLU A 115 -5.34 -9.93 -9.81
C GLU A 115 -4.00 -10.69 -9.79
N ARG A 116 -2.98 -10.19 -10.50
CA ARG A 116 -1.64 -10.78 -10.51
C ARG A 116 -0.97 -10.72 -9.13
N ARG A 117 -1.07 -9.59 -8.42
CA ARG A 117 -0.53 -9.42 -7.06
C ARG A 117 -1.18 -10.37 -6.07
N ILE A 118 -2.51 -10.51 -6.12
CA ILE A 118 -3.26 -11.49 -5.30
C ILE A 118 -2.79 -12.92 -5.60
N ALA A 119 -2.62 -13.28 -6.87
CA ALA A 119 -2.16 -14.61 -7.26
C ALA A 119 -0.73 -14.89 -6.77
N ALA A 120 0.18 -13.91 -6.91
CA ALA A 120 1.56 -14.01 -6.42
C ALA A 120 1.62 -14.18 -4.90
N ALA A 121 0.86 -13.38 -4.14
CA ALA A 121 0.76 -13.50 -2.68
C ALA A 121 0.22 -14.87 -2.23
N LYS A 122 -0.79 -15.40 -2.94
CA LYS A 122 -1.32 -16.75 -2.67
C LYS A 122 -0.28 -17.82 -2.92
N ALA A 123 0.50 -17.71 -4.00
CA ALA A 123 1.57 -18.65 -4.31
C ALA A 123 2.67 -18.60 -3.24
N ALA A 124 3.11 -17.40 -2.84
CA ALA A 124 4.14 -17.23 -1.82
C ALA A 124 3.73 -17.75 -0.44
N ARG A 125 2.45 -17.66 -0.07
CA ARG A 125 1.94 -18.20 1.22
C ARG A 125 1.93 -19.73 1.28
N ASN A 126 1.82 -20.38 0.12
CA ASN A 126 1.68 -21.84 0.01
C ASN A 126 2.99 -22.54 -0.36
N ALA A 127 4.07 -21.80 -0.56
CA ALA A 127 5.42 -22.29 -0.84
C ALA A 127 6.21 -22.44 0.47
#